data_AF-A0A7C6JI46-F1
#
_entry.id   AF-A0A7C6JI46-F1
#
_cell.length_a   1.000
_cell.length_b   1.000
_cell.length_c   1.000
_cell.angle_alpha   90.00
_cell.angle_beta   90.00
_cell.angle_gamma   90.00
#
_symmetry.space_group_name_H-M   'P 1'
#
loop_
_entity.id
_entity.type
_entity.pdbx_description
1 polymer ?
#
loop_
_entity_poly.entity_id
_entity_poly.type
_entity_poly.pdbx_seq_one_letter_code
_entity_poly.pdbx_strand_id
1 'polypeptide(L)'
;MGWLCVEVNRLALTIYMVVVLLLVSATSIALEISPSQLRQTAQQKYGPQGVKNLEQWFSTLSNLQGIPEDQQLKEVNAFWNRIALAGEDINIWGAEDYWATPLETLGRAAADCEDYVIGKYFSLIHLGVPADKLRLIYVRARVGGASIAHMVLGYYPSPNAEPLLLDNLTGIIRPASQRPDLTPVFSFNSKGVYVSGSAPGSVDRISRWRGLLDKMRSEGFKP
;
A
#
# COMPACT_ATOMS: atom_id res chain seq x y z
N MET A 1 -11.41 -43.78 -42.03
CA MET A 1 -12.00 -43.67 -40.67
C MET A 1 -11.06 -43.01 -39.62
N GLY A 2 -9.79 -42.71 -39.90
CA GLY A 2 -8.87 -42.15 -38.89
C GLY A 2 -8.79 -40.61 -38.77
N TRP A 3 -9.25 -39.85 -39.77
CA TRP A 3 -9.05 -38.40 -39.84
C TRP A 3 -10.00 -37.60 -38.93
N LEU A 4 -11.28 -38.01 -38.83
CA LEU A 4 -12.26 -37.34 -37.95
C LEU A 4 -11.97 -37.48 -36.45
N CYS A 5 -11.25 -38.53 -36.02
CA CYS A 5 -10.98 -38.78 -34.60
C CYS A 5 -9.90 -37.84 -34.03
N VAL A 6 -8.95 -37.41 -34.86
CA VAL A 6 -7.81 -36.57 -34.44
C VAL A 6 -8.24 -35.11 -34.25
N GLU A 7 -9.19 -34.63 -35.05
CA GLU A 7 -9.65 -33.23 -35.05
C GLU A 7 -10.56 -32.91 -33.84
N VAL A 8 -11.41 -33.86 -33.45
CA VAL A 8 -12.26 -33.76 -32.25
C VAL A 8 -11.41 -33.70 -30.98
N ASN A 9 -10.33 -34.47 -30.90
CA ASN A 9 -9.38 -34.44 -29.78
C ASN A 9 -8.61 -33.11 -29.69
N ARG A 10 -8.31 -32.47 -30.83
CA ARG A 10 -7.64 -31.15 -30.84
C ARG A 10 -8.59 -30.04 -30.40
N LEU A 11 -9.85 -30.04 -30.83
CA LEU A 11 -10.84 -29.06 -30.34
C LEU A 11 -11.12 -29.24 -28.85
N ALA A 12 -11.26 -30.48 -28.37
CA ALA A 12 -11.47 -30.76 -26.96
C ALA A 12 -10.28 -30.32 -26.08
N LEU A 13 -9.04 -30.55 -26.52
CA LEU A 13 -7.84 -30.05 -25.83
C LEU A 13 -7.79 -28.51 -25.81
N THR A 14 -8.16 -27.85 -26.91
CA THR A 14 -8.11 -26.39 -27.00
C THR A 14 -9.17 -25.74 -26.12
N ILE A 15 -10.38 -26.30 -26.08
CA ILE A 15 -11.46 -25.86 -25.17
C ILE A 15 -11.05 -26.09 -23.72
N TYR A 16 -10.46 -27.24 -23.39
CA TYR A 16 -9.96 -27.53 -22.05
C TYR A 16 -8.85 -26.55 -21.61
N MET A 17 -7.93 -26.22 -22.51
CA MET A 17 -6.84 -25.27 -22.23
C MET A 17 -7.38 -23.84 -22.02
N VAL A 18 -8.38 -23.41 -22.79
CA VAL A 18 -9.03 -22.09 -22.62
C VAL A 18 -9.85 -22.03 -21.32
N VAL A 19 -10.55 -23.11 -20.93
CA VAL A 19 -11.28 -23.19 -19.65
C VAL A 19 -10.33 -23.19 -18.46
N VAL A 20 -9.18 -23.89 -18.54
CA VAL A 20 -8.15 -23.85 -17.49
C VAL A 20 -7.49 -22.46 -17.41
N LEU A 21 -7.23 -21.80 -18.54
CA LEU A 21 -6.71 -20.42 -18.56
C LEU A 21 -7.70 -19.40 -18.00
N LEU A 22 -9.01 -19.60 -18.15
CA LEU A 22 -10.05 -18.75 -17.56
C LEU A 22 -10.26 -18.99 -16.05
N LEU A 23 -9.86 -20.16 -15.53
CA LEU A 23 -9.95 -20.49 -14.10
C LEU A 23 -8.70 -20.08 -13.30
N VAL A 24 -7.59 -19.76 -13.97
CA VAL A 24 -6.43 -19.10 -13.34
C VAL A 24 -6.58 -17.57 -13.47
N SER A 25 -7.74 -17.05 -13.08
CA SER A 25 -7.78 -15.66 -12.63
C SER A 25 -6.92 -15.60 -11.37
N ALA A 26 -5.70 -15.07 -11.49
CA ALA A 26 -4.85 -14.81 -10.34
C ALA A 26 -5.68 -14.02 -9.34
N THR A 27 -6.11 -14.67 -8.25
CA THR A 27 -6.72 -14.00 -7.12
C THR A 27 -5.61 -13.17 -6.52
N SER A 28 -5.50 -11.91 -6.96
CA SER A 28 -4.74 -10.90 -6.23
C SER A 28 -5.20 -11.00 -4.79
N ILE A 29 -4.29 -11.29 -3.88
CA ILE A 29 -4.56 -11.24 -2.44
C ILE A 29 -4.79 -9.76 -2.12
N ALA A 30 -6.00 -9.30 -2.37
CA ALA A 30 -6.44 -7.97 -1.99
C ALA A 30 -6.59 -7.96 -0.47
N LEU A 31 -6.25 -6.83 0.14
CA LEU A 31 -6.51 -6.60 1.55
C LEU A 31 -8.02 -6.71 1.77
N GLU A 32 -8.46 -7.77 2.47
CA GLU A 32 -9.85 -7.89 2.86
C GLU A 32 -10.09 -7.03 4.11
N ILE A 33 -11.17 -6.25 4.07
CA ILE A 33 -11.54 -5.33 5.14
C ILE A 33 -12.91 -5.77 5.69
N SER A 34 -13.06 -5.81 7.01
CA SER A 34 -14.32 -5.97 7.72
C SER A 34 -14.86 -4.59 8.12
N PRO A 35 -15.79 -3.98 7.35
CA PRO A 35 -16.19 -2.60 7.59
C PRO A 35 -16.93 -2.42 8.92
N SER A 36 -17.70 -3.42 9.36
CA SER A 36 -18.41 -3.38 10.63
C SER A 36 -17.45 -3.39 11.83
N GLN A 37 -16.42 -4.23 11.79
CA GLN A 37 -15.41 -4.29 12.85
C GLN A 37 -14.58 -3.01 12.91
N LEU A 38 -14.12 -2.49 11.76
CA LEU A 38 -13.39 -1.23 11.73
C LEU A 38 -14.22 -0.07 12.28
N ARG A 39 -15.51 0.02 11.94
CA ARG A 39 -16.42 1.04 12.50
C ARG A 39 -16.55 0.90 14.02
N GLN A 40 -16.70 -0.33 14.50
CA GLN A 40 -16.79 -0.60 15.93
C GLN A 40 -15.51 -0.16 16.65
N THR A 41 -14.34 -0.57 16.15
CA THR A 41 -13.05 -0.20 16.73
C THR A 41 -12.81 1.31 16.63
N ALA A 42 -13.15 1.94 15.50
CA ALA A 42 -13.08 3.39 15.33
C ALA A 42 -13.92 4.13 16.36
N GLN A 43 -15.17 3.72 16.53
CA GLN A 43 -16.09 4.32 17.50
C GLN A 43 -15.58 4.15 18.93
N GLN A 44 -15.07 2.97 19.27
CA GLN A 44 -14.58 2.66 20.61
C GLN A 44 -13.30 3.43 20.97
N LYS A 45 -12.34 3.53 20.04
CA LYS A 45 -11.02 4.12 20.31
C LYS A 45 -10.95 5.63 20.02
N TYR A 46 -11.68 6.11 19.01
CA TYR A 46 -11.52 7.46 18.46
C TYR A 46 -12.84 8.25 18.37
N GLY A 47 -13.95 7.65 18.79
CA GLY A 47 -15.26 8.30 18.82
C GLY A 47 -15.79 8.70 17.44
N PRO A 48 -16.77 9.62 17.40
CA PRO A 48 -17.46 10.00 16.17
C PRO A 48 -16.55 10.58 15.08
N GLN A 49 -15.49 11.28 15.47
CA GLN A 49 -14.55 11.88 14.50
C GLN A 49 -13.72 10.80 13.79
N GLY A 50 -13.24 9.78 14.51
CA GLY A 50 -12.55 8.64 13.90
C GLY A 50 -13.45 7.86 12.95
N VAL A 51 -14.71 7.61 13.34
CA VAL A 51 -15.71 6.99 12.44
C VAL A 51 -15.93 7.84 11.19
N LYS A 52 -16.06 9.16 11.33
CA LYS A 52 -16.23 10.07 10.19
C LYS A 52 -15.05 9.99 9.21
N ASN A 53 -13.82 9.95 9.70
CA ASN A 53 -12.63 9.83 8.85
C ASN A 53 -12.57 8.45 8.18
N LEU A 54 -12.94 7.39 8.91
CA LEU A 54 -13.07 6.04 8.36
C LEU A 54 -14.10 5.97 7.20
N GLU A 55 -15.28 6.57 7.35
CA GLU A 55 -16.28 6.60 6.27
C GLU A 55 -15.80 7.41 5.05
N GLN A 56 -15.05 8.50 5.27
CA GLN A 56 -14.44 9.23 4.15
C GLN A 56 -13.43 8.36 3.40
N TRP A 57 -12.65 7.55 4.12
CA TRP A 57 -11.73 6.60 3.51
C TRP A 57 -12.47 5.53 2.71
N PHE A 58 -13.50 4.90 3.28
CA PHE A 58 -14.32 3.91 2.56
C PHE A 58 -14.99 4.48 1.31
N SER A 59 -15.55 5.69 1.40
CA SER A 59 -16.14 6.38 0.25
C SER A 59 -15.09 6.63 -0.84
N THR A 60 -13.90 7.09 -0.46
CA THR A 60 -12.77 7.28 -1.39
C THR A 60 -12.39 5.97 -2.07
N LEU A 61 -12.22 4.89 -1.32
CA LEU A 61 -11.89 3.57 -1.88
C LEU A 61 -12.98 3.07 -2.83
N SER A 62 -14.25 3.19 -2.44
CA SER A 62 -15.39 2.79 -3.27
C SER A 62 -15.42 3.55 -4.61
N ASN A 63 -15.14 4.86 -4.59
CA ASN A 63 -15.15 5.68 -5.80
C ASN A 63 -13.97 5.41 -6.74
N LEU A 64 -12.90 4.78 -6.23
CA LEU A 64 -11.69 4.47 -6.98
C LEU A 64 -11.66 3.04 -7.53
N GLN A 65 -12.61 2.18 -7.15
CA GLN A 65 -12.70 0.82 -7.70
C GLN A 65 -12.95 0.86 -9.20
N GLY A 66 -12.15 0.11 -9.97
CA GLY A 66 -12.23 0.06 -11.43
C GLY A 66 -11.70 1.30 -12.17
N ILE A 67 -11.20 2.31 -11.46
CA ILE A 67 -10.57 3.49 -12.03
C ILE A 67 -9.10 3.15 -12.43
N PRO A 68 -8.53 3.76 -13.50
CA PRO A 68 -7.14 3.54 -13.89
C PRO A 68 -6.13 3.74 -12.74
N GLU A 69 -5.11 2.88 -12.68
CA GLU A 69 -4.11 2.88 -11.60
C GLU A 69 -3.45 4.26 -11.40
N ASP A 70 -3.16 5.01 -12.47
CA ASP A 70 -2.52 6.33 -12.36
C ASP A 70 -3.40 7.35 -11.62
N GLN A 71 -4.72 7.26 -11.80
CA GLN A 71 -5.68 8.09 -11.09
C GLN A 71 -5.89 7.60 -9.65
N GLN A 72 -5.89 6.29 -9.42
CA GLN A 72 -5.91 5.73 -8.06
C GLN A 72 -4.71 6.24 -7.24
N LEU A 73 -3.50 6.24 -7.81
CA LEU A 73 -2.29 6.74 -7.15
C LEU A 73 -2.45 8.21 -6.74
N LYS A 74 -2.96 9.06 -7.63
CA LYS A 74 -3.16 10.51 -7.37
C LYS A 74 -4.17 10.73 -6.25
N GLU A 75 -5.33 10.10 -6.33
CA GLU A 75 -6.43 10.29 -5.37
C GLU A 75 -6.11 9.70 -3.99
N VAL A 76 -5.46 8.53 -3.95
CA VAL A 76 -4.95 7.97 -2.69
C VAL A 76 -3.90 8.88 -2.07
N ASN A 77 -2.94 9.38 -2.85
CA ASN A 77 -1.92 10.30 -2.34
C ASN A 77 -2.54 11.58 -1.76
N ALA A 78 -3.49 12.17 -2.49
CA ALA A 78 -4.21 13.37 -2.09
C ALA A 78 -5.08 13.16 -0.85
N PHE A 79 -5.79 12.02 -0.76
CA PHE A 79 -6.61 11.68 0.40
C PHE A 79 -5.77 11.63 1.67
N TRP A 80 -4.69 10.84 1.68
CA TRP A 80 -3.87 10.67 2.87
C TRP A 80 -3.15 11.96 3.27
N ASN A 81 -2.63 12.72 2.32
CA ASN A 81 -1.98 14.01 2.61
C ASN A 81 -2.94 15.07 3.15
N ARG A 82 -4.27 14.89 3.01
CA ARG A 82 -5.29 15.81 3.51
C ARG A 82 -5.90 15.36 4.83
N ILE A 83 -6.10 14.05 5.02
CA ILE A 83 -6.87 13.52 6.16
C ILE A 83 -6.11 13.60 7.48
N ALA A 84 -4.78 13.63 7.43
CA ALA A 84 -3.92 13.70 8.60
C ALA A 84 -3.05 14.96 8.60
N LEU A 85 -2.75 15.46 9.80
CA LEU A 85 -1.76 16.50 10.03
C LEU A 85 -0.38 15.86 10.26
N ALA A 86 0.65 16.39 9.61
CA ALA A 86 2.01 15.91 9.80
C ALA A 86 2.53 16.27 11.20
N GLY A 87 3.18 15.32 11.88
CA GLY A 87 3.80 15.52 13.18
C GLY A 87 4.85 14.44 13.47
N GLU A 88 5.39 14.46 14.69
CA GLU A 88 6.36 13.47 15.17
C GLU A 88 5.68 12.46 16.09
N ASP A 89 6.13 11.20 16.03
CA ASP A 89 5.56 10.12 16.82
C ASP A 89 5.54 10.36 18.32
N ILE A 90 6.54 11.04 18.87
CA ILE A 90 6.58 11.32 20.30
C ILE A 90 5.39 12.20 20.74
N ASN A 91 4.95 13.09 19.84
CA ASN A 91 3.82 13.98 20.09
C ASN A 91 2.50 13.31 19.74
N ILE A 92 2.48 12.47 18.69
CA ILE A 92 1.27 11.82 18.22
C ILE A 92 0.96 10.58 19.06
N TRP A 93 1.92 9.69 19.27
CA TRP A 93 1.75 8.35 19.86
C TRP A 93 2.37 8.20 21.26
N GLY A 94 3.27 9.11 21.65
CA GLY A 94 4.00 9.01 22.92
C GLY A 94 5.16 7.99 22.89
N ALA A 95 5.63 7.65 21.70
CA ALA A 95 6.76 6.75 21.45
C ALA A 95 7.64 7.32 20.33
N GLU A 96 8.93 6.96 20.27
CA GLU A 96 9.87 7.60 19.33
C GLU A 96 9.78 7.10 17.88
N ASP A 97 9.23 5.90 17.63
CA ASP A 97 9.19 5.26 16.31
C ASP A 97 8.06 4.20 16.32
N TYR A 98 6.84 4.68 16.06
CA TYR A 98 5.57 3.97 16.17
C TYR A 98 4.86 3.91 14.82
N TRP A 99 4.80 2.72 14.23
CA TRP A 99 4.09 2.52 12.97
C TRP A 99 2.59 2.36 13.21
N ALA A 100 1.81 3.37 12.86
CA ALA A 100 0.36 3.38 13.02
C ALA A 100 -0.34 2.60 11.90
N THR A 101 -1.42 1.91 12.26
CA THR A 101 -2.31 1.31 11.25
C THR A 101 -3.09 2.40 10.50
N PRO A 102 -3.65 2.10 9.32
CA PRO A 102 -4.55 3.03 8.65
C PRO A 102 -5.70 3.51 9.55
N LEU A 103 -6.24 2.64 10.41
CA LEU A 103 -7.30 3.02 11.34
C LEU A 103 -6.78 3.97 12.43
N GLU A 104 -5.60 3.71 12.99
CA GLU A 104 -4.98 4.58 14.00
C GLU A 104 -4.75 5.99 13.46
N THR A 105 -4.16 6.09 12.26
CA THR A 105 -3.91 7.38 11.60
C THR A 105 -5.21 8.13 11.31
N LEU A 106 -6.23 7.45 10.76
CA LEU A 106 -7.56 8.06 10.53
C LEU A 106 -8.21 8.51 11.85
N GLY A 107 -8.03 7.72 12.91
CA GLY A 107 -8.56 7.97 14.23
C GLY A 107 -7.96 9.20 14.90
N ARG A 108 -6.64 9.37 14.85
CA ARG A 108 -5.96 10.56 15.41
C ARG A 108 -5.94 11.76 14.46
N ALA A 109 -6.19 11.55 13.16
CA ALA A 109 -6.03 12.58 12.12
C ALA A 109 -4.65 13.25 12.17
N ALA A 110 -3.63 12.49 12.56
CA ALA A 110 -2.24 12.89 12.65
C ALA A 110 -1.36 11.70 12.28
N ALA A 111 -0.23 11.99 11.65
CA ALA A 111 0.69 10.99 11.11
C ALA A 111 2.10 11.57 11.01
N ASP A 112 3.09 10.70 11.20
CA ASP A 112 4.46 10.95 10.76
C ASP A 112 4.69 10.35 9.34
N CYS A 113 5.93 10.23 8.86
CA CYS A 113 6.18 9.90 7.45
C CYS A 113 5.75 8.47 7.05
N GLU A 114 6.03 7.46 7.86
CA GLU A 114 5.64 6.07 7.59
C GLU A 114 4.13 5.87 7.66
N ASP A 115 3.44 6.58 8.54
CA ASP A 115 2.00 6.46 8.73
C ASP A 115 1.25 6.82 7.44
N TYR A 116 1.67 7.91 6.75
CA TYR A 116 1.14 8.26 5.42
C TYR A 116 1.43 7.15 4.40
N VAL A 117 2.64 6.59 4.42
CA VAL A 117 3.07 5.57 3.47
C VAL A 117 2.29 4.27 3.66
N ILE A 118 2.07 3.86 4.91
CA ILE A 118 1.28 2.68 5.30
C ILE A 118 -0.18 2.86 4.87
N GLY A 119 -0.79 4.01 5.15
CA GLY A 119 -2.15 4.32 4.72
C GLY A 119 -2.31 4.24 3.19
N LYS A 120 -1.39 4.86 2.44
CA LYS A 120 -1.37 4.82 0.97
C LYS A 120 -1.17 3.40 0.44
N TYR A 121 -0.23 2.66 1.02
CA TYR A 121 0.07 1.28 0.63
C TYR A 121 -1.18 0.40 0.74
N PHE A 122 -1.80 0.33 1.92
CA PHE A 122 -2.96 -0.54 2.13
C PHE A 122 -4.21 -0.08 1.36
N SER A 123 -4.34 1.22 1.09
CA SER A 123 -5.39 1.72 0.20
C SER A 123 -5.22 1.18 -1.23
N LEU A 124 -4.01 1.21 -1.77
CA LEU A 124 -3.73 0.73 -3.13
C LEU A 124 -3.83 -0.79 -3.23
N ILE A 125 -3.37 -1.52 -2.20
CA ILE A 125 -3.57 -2.99 -2.11
C ILE A 125 -5.06 -3.33 -2.12
N HIS A 126 -5.89 -2.60 -1.39
CA HIS A 126 -7.35 -2.80 -1.39
C HIS A 126 -8.00 -2.49 -2.75
N LEU A 127 -7.46 -1.52 -3.49
CA LEU A 127 -7.88 -1.18 -4.84
C LEU A 127 -7.37 -2.17 -5.91
N GLY A 128 -6.66 -3.23 -5.50
CA GLY A 128 -6.19 -4.29 -6.38
C GLY A 128 -4.83 -4.03 -7.02
N VAL A 129 -4.12 -2.96 -6.64
CA VAL A 129 -2.74 -2.72 -7.11
C VAL A 129 -1.84 -3.86 -6.59
N PRO A 130 -1.12 -4.57 -7.46
CA PRO A 130 -0.24 -5.65 -7.04
C PRO A 130 0.83 -5.20 -6.04
N ALA A 131 1.01 -5.96 -4.95
CA ALA A 131 1.98 -5.62 -3.90
C ALA A 131 3.44 -5.56 -4.38
N ASP A 132 3.79 -6.24 -5.48
CA ASP A 132 5.12 -6.16 -6.09
C ASP A 132 5.38 -4.86 -6.86
N LYS A 133 4.33 -4.14 -7.27
CA LYS A 133 4.45 -2.76 -7.78
C LYS A 133 4.69 -1.75 -6.66
N LEU A 134 4.46 -2.10 -5.40
CA LEU A 134 4.53 -1.15 -4.29
C LEU A 134 5.71 -1.47 -3.38
N ARG A 135 6.49 -0.46 -3.01
CA ARG A 135 7.55 -0.58 -2.00
C ARG A 135 7.57 0.62 -1.09
N LEU A 136 7.66 0.37 0.21
CA LEU A 136 7.98 1.39 1.21
C LEU A 136 9.48 1.67 1.10
N ILE A 137 9.87 2.91 0.83
CA ILE A 137 11.27 3.28 0.57
C ILE A 137 11.72 4.21 1.69
N TYR A 138 12.71 3.76 2.46
CA TYR A 138 13.41 4.59 3.43
C TYR A 138 14.47 5.42 2.71
N VAL A 139 14.45 6.73 2.92
CA VAL A 139 15.31 7.69 2.25
C VAL A 139 15.94 8.67 3.26
N ARG A 140 17.02 9.32 2.84
CA ARG A 140 17.48 10.58 3.45
C ARG A 140 16.89 11.73 2.63
N ALA A 141 16.01 12.52 3.23
CA ALA A 141 15.40 13.69 2.59
C ALA A 141 16.17 14.97 2.94
N ARG A 142 16.36 15.86 1.96
CA ARG A 142 16.93 17.20 2.17
C ARG A 142 15.82 18.22 2.32
N VAL A 143 15.57 18.66 3.55
CA VAL A 143 14.51 19.62 3.89
C VAL A 143 15.14 20.79 4.64
N GLY A 144 14.92 22.02 4.16
CA GLY A 144 15.45 23.22 4.81
C GLY A 144 16.98 23.26 4.97
N GLY A 145 17.72 22.54 4.13
CA GLY A 145 19.18 22.41 4.22
C GLY A 145 19.68 21.31 5.17
N ALA A 146 18.79 20.64 5.90
CA ALA A 146 19.12 19.49 6.75
C ALA A 146 18.83 18.16 6.04
N SER A 147 19.58 17.12 6.40
CA SER A 147 19.32 15.74 5.96
C SER A 147 18.58 14.99 7.06
N ILE A 148 17.33 14.59 6.80
CA ILE A 148 16.48 13.87 7.76
C ILE A 148 16.16 12.45 7.27
N ALA A 149 15.86 11.56 8.21
CA ALA A 149 15.22 10.29 7.87
C ALA A 149 13.80 10.55 7.35
N HIS A 150 13.38 9.82 6.32
CA HIS A 150 12.06 9.96 5.73
C HIS A 150 11.62 8.66 5.06
N MET A 151 10.30 8.49 4.86
CA MET A 151 9.74 7.36 4.12
C MET A 151 8.81 7.86 3.01
N VAL A 152 8.90 7.21 1.84
CA VAL A 152 7.98 7.43 0.72
C VAL A 152 7.44 6.10 0.18
N LEU A 153 6.30 6.13 -0.48
CA LEU A 153 5.77 4.97 -1.20
C LEU A 153 6.23 5.03 -2.66
N GLY A 154 6.99 4.04 -3.10
CA GLY A 154 7.35 3.85 -4.50
C GLY A 154 6.36 2.95 -5.22
N TYR A 155 5.83 3.41 -6.34
CA TYR A 155 5.06 2.63 -7.30
C TYR A 155 5.89 2.34 -8.55
N TYR A 156 6.02 1.07 -8.91
CA TYR A 156 6.77 0.56 -10.05
C TYR A 156 5.78 0.09 -11.14
N PRO A 157 5.61 0.84 -12.25
CA PRO A 157 4.72 0.43 -13.34
C PRO A 157 5.09 -0.95 -13.92
N SER A 158 6.38 -1.29 -13.89
CA SER A 158 6.93 -2.61 -14.23
C SER A 158 8.16 -2.90 -13.35
N PRO A 159 8.61 -4.17 -13.24
CA PRO A 159 9.71 -4.55 -12.32
C PRO A 159 11.02 -3.77 -12.49
N ASN A 160 11.33 -3.32 -13.71
CA ASN A 160 12.55 -2.58 -14.04
C ASN A 160 12.29 -1.08 -14.28
N ALA A 161 11.06 -0.61 -14.09
CA ALA A 161 10.74 0.80 -14.25
C ALA A 161 11.33 1.62 -13.10
N GLU A 162 11.64 2.86 -13.41
CA GLU A 162 11.82 3.88 -12.38
C GLU A 162 10.52 4.06 -11.58
N PRO A 163 10.58 4.14 -10.24
CA PRO A 163 9.37 4.31 -9.44
C PRO A 163 8.85 5.74 -9.50
N LEU A 164 7.52 5.85 -9.47
CA LEU A 164 6.81 7.06 -9.09
C LEU A 164 6.75 7.13 -7.56
N LEU A 165 7.04 8.31 -6.99
CA LEU A 165 7.10 8.52 -5.55
C LEU A 165 5.85 9.25 -5.05
N LEU A 166 5.15 8.62 -4.11
CA LEU A 166 4.05 9.17 -3.34
C LEU A 166 4.59 9.57 -1.96
N ASP A 167 4.45 10.84 -1.62
CA ASP A 167 5.14 11.50 -0.50
C ASP A 167 4.13 12.37 0.28
N ASN A 168 4.37 12.62 1.56
CA ASN A 168 3.61 13.56 2.38
C ASN A 168 4.25 14.95 2.43
N LEU A 169 5.56 15.08 2.16
CA LEU A 169 6.23 16.39 2.05
C LEU A 169 5.78 17.17 0.81
N THR A 170 5.33 16.47 -0.22
CA THR A 170 4.75 17.06 -1.43
C THR A 170 3.62 16.19 -1.97
N GLY A 171 2.51 16.81 -2.36
CA GLY A 171 1.40 16.11 -3.01
C GLY A 171 1.65 15.73 -4.48
N ILE A 172 2.72 16.23 -5.09
CA ILE A 172 3.01 16.00 -6.50
C ILE A 172 3.77 14.68 -6.66
N ILE A 173 3.13 13.71 -7.31
CA ILE A 173 3.76 12.42 -7.67
C ILE A 173 4.77 12.66 -8.78
N ARG A 174 6.02 12.24 -8.56
CA ARG A 174 7.13 12.39 -9.51
C ARG A 174 7.97 11.12 -9.62
N PRO A 175 8.63 10.87 -10.76
CA PRO A 175 9.67 9.86 -10.85
C PRO A 175 10.83 10.14 -9.87
N ALA A 176 11.50 9.10 -9.40
CA ALA A 176 12.61 9.22 -8.44
C ALA A 176 13.73 10.16 -8.89
N SER A 177 14.10 10.17 -10.17
CA SER A 177 15.10 11.07 -10.78
C SER A 177 14.72 12.54 -10.69
N GLN A 178 13.42 12.85 -10.56
CA GLN A 178 12.91 14.21 -10.37
C GLN A 178 12.76 14.58 -8.88
N ARG A 179 13.29 13.75 -7.98
CA ARG A 179 13.35 13.97 -6.54
C ARG A 179 14.80 13.87 -6.02
N PRO A 180 15.71 14.76 -6.51
CA PRO A 180 17.11 14.76 -6.07
C PRO A 180 17.29 15.13 -4.59
N ASP A 181 16.23 15.61 -3.95
CA ASP A 181 16.14 15.82 -2.52
C ASP A 181 16.06 14.51 -1.71
N LEU A 182 15.74 13.38 -2.34
CA LEU A 182 15.60 12.08 -1.69
C LEU A 182 16.74 11.13 -2.11
N THR A 183 17.51 10.66 -1.13
CA THR A 183 18.55 9.64 -1.35
C THR A 183 18.09 8.30 -0.76
N PRO A 184 17.86 7.25 -1.57
CA PRO A 184 17.37 5.97 -1.06
C PRO A 184 18.42 5.23 -0.23
N VAL A 185 17.98 4.59 0.85
CA VAL A 185 18.83 3.72 1.70
C VAL A 185 18.43 2.26 1.52
N PHE A 186 17.16 1.94 1.70
CA PHE A 186 16.58 0.61 1.44
C PHE A 186 15.09 0.72 1.13
N SER A 187 14.51 -0.35 0.60
CA SER A 187 13.06 -0.45 0.42
C SER A 187 12.55 -1.82 0.80
N PHE A 188 11.25 -1.96 1.07
CA PHE A 188 10.65 -3.26 1.35
C PHE A 188 9.18 -3.29 0.95
N ASN A 189 8.63 -4.49 0.84
CA ASN A 189 7.20 -4.75 0.70
C ASN A 189 6.85 -6.08 1.36
N SER A 190 5.61 -6.56 1.19
CA SER A 190 5.17 -7.83 1.77
C SER A 190 5.97 -9.06 1.32
N LYS A 191 6.76 -8.98 0.24
CA LYS A 191 7.57 -10.09 -0.28
C LYS A 191 9.02 -10.08 0.22
N GLY A 192 9.57 -8.93 0.62
CA GLY A 192 10.96 -8.86 1.04
C GLY A 192 11.52 -7.45 1.23
N VAL A 193 12.79 -7.41 1.65
CA VAL A 193 13.60 -6.20 1.86
C VAL A 193 14.68 -6.12 0.78
N TYR A 194 14.86 -4.95 0.18
CA TYR A 194 15.75 -4.68 -0.94
C TYR A 194 16.74 -3.58 -0.56
N VAL A 195 18.03 -3.91 -0.61
CA VAL A 195 19.15 -2.98 -0.41
C VAL A 195 20.02 -3.04 -1.66
N SER A 196 20.47 -1.88 -2.15
CA SER A 196 21.31 -1.82 -3.35
C SER A 196 22.58 -2.66 -3.16
N GLY A 197 22.89 -3.51 -4.14
CA GLY A 197 24.07 -4.39 -4.10
C GLY A 197 23.94 -5.64 -3.23
N SER A 198 22.76 -5.96 -2.69
CA SER A 198 22.52 -7.14 -1.84
C SER A 198 21.39 -8.01 -2.37
N ALA A 199 21.42 -9.31 -2.05
CA ALA A 199 20.28 -10.20 -2.28
C ALA A 199 19.07 -9.79 -1.40
N PRO A 200 17.82 -9.97 -1.86
CA PRO A 200 16.65 -9.64 -1.06
C PRO A 200 16.62 -10.40 0.27
N GLY A 201 16.31 -9.68 1.35
CA GLY A 201 16.08 -10.25 2.69
C GLY A 201 14.61 -10.53 2.97
N SER A 202 14.30 -11.29 4.03
CA SER A 202 12.91 -11.47 4.47
C SER A 202 12.36 -10.19 5.11
N VAL A 203 11.09 -9.87 4.80
CA VAL A 203 10.34 -8.77 5.44
C VAL A 203 10.11 -9.02 6.94
N ASP A 204 10.17 -10.28 7.41
CA ASP A 204 10.01 -10.64 8.82
C ASP A 204 11.09 -10.02 9.72
N ARG A 205 12.20 -9.58 9.13
CA ARG A 205 13.27 -8.85 9.83
C ARG A 205 12.84 -7.43 10.23
N ILE A 206 11.78 -6.89 9.62
CA ILE A 206 11.20 -5.59 9.97
C ILE A 206 10.16 -5.83 11.08
N SER A 207 10.62 -5.90 12.32
CA SER A 207 9.78 -6.22 13.49
C SER A 207 8.54 -5.31 13.61
N ARG A 208 8.69 -4.02 13.27
CA ARG A 208 7.59 -3.04 13.27
C ARG A 208 6.51 -3.37 12.24
N TRP A 209 6.88 -3.83 11.05
CA TRP A 209 5.94 -4.27 10.04
C TRP A 209 5.11 -5.46 10.53
N ARG A 210 5.76 -6.44 11.18
CA ARG A 210 5.02 -7.58 11.78
C ARG A 210 4.04 -7.12 12.86
N GLY A 211 4.48 -6.26 13.77
CA GLY A 211 3.62 -5.70 14.82
C GLY A 211 2.44 -4.90 14.26
N LEU A 212 2.67 -4.12 13.20
CA LEU A 212 1.62 -3.42 12.45
C LEU A 212 0.56 -4.39 11.91
N LEU A 213 0.97 -5.46 11.24
CA LEU A 213 0.05 -6.46 10.69
C LEU A 213 -0.77 -7.15 11.79
N ASP A 214 -0.16 -7.43 12.94
CA ASP A 214 -0.85 -8.04 14.09
C ASP A 214 -1.92 -7.08 14.66
N LYS A 215 -1.60 -5.79 14.80
CA LYS A 215 -2.59 -4.75 15.18
C LYS A 215 -3.73 -4.69 14.16
N MET A 216 -3.41 -4.62 12.88
CA MET A 216 -4.40 -4.55 11.80
C MET A 216 -5.40 -5.71 11.84
N ARG A 217 -4.94 -6.95 12.10
CA ARG A 217 -5.84 -8.11 12.26
C ARG A 217 -6.83 -7.95 13.40
N SER A 218 -6.42 -7.35 14.52
CA SER A 218 -7.31 -7.09 15.66
C SER A 218 -8.37 -6.02 15.37
N GLU A 219 -8.10 -5.13 14.40
CA GLU A 219 -8.95 -3.99 14.06
C GLU A 219 -9.99 -4.32 12.98
N GLY A 220 -9.81 -5.41 12.25
CA GLY A 220 -10.73 -5.84 11.19
C GLY A 220 -10.14 -5.84 9.79
N PHE A 221 -8.81 -5.76 9.67
CA PHE A 221 -8.10 -6.01 8.41
C PHE A 221 -7.71 -7.49 8.29
N LYS A 222 -7.64 -8.03 7.08
CA LYS A 222 -7.01 -9.32 6.78
C LYS A 222 -5.94 -9.10 5.70
N PRO A 223 -4.74 -8.66 6.11
CA PRO A 223 -3.62 -8.35 5.22
C PRO A 223 -2.82 -9.57 4.78
#